data_AF-A0A960MVA8-F1
#
_entry.id   AF-A0A960MVA8-F1
#
_cell.length_a   1.000
_cell.length_b   1.000
_cell.length_c   1.000
_cell.angle_alpha   90.00
_cell.angle_beta   90.00
_cell.angle_gamma   90.00
#
_symmetry.space_group_name_H-M   'P 1'
#
loop_
_entity.id
_entity.type
_entity.pdbx_description
1 polymer ?
#
loop_
_entity_poly.entity_id
_entity_poly.type
_entity_poly.pdbx_seq_one_letter_code
_entity_poly.pdbx_strand_id
1 'polypeptide(L)'
;FGFVETAFQLAWPDRDLHLRNLAWQGDTLFYQARPRFFYTKEGDPQPGSIPDHRVRTAPGIVFICFGKMESMEGHEDLPNFLATYRGLLDQLQPLTGRIVLMAPTPFFPVGPAKIETGSRNERLASYAKGIEELAKERGLLFVDLFAPLRDDADPALSTNGIHLTEAGHRRVAELMAGQLRFPGGAEITGKPAASQSLRQAIARKNHLWQQYYRPTNWAFLFGDRQHVPASRDPVERDQRWFVREVDALPGLIAETEADIHRYAREVASNEPKR
;
A
#
# COMPACT_ATOMS: atom_id res chain seq x y z
N PHE A 1 -8.73 4.12 7.20
CA PHE A 1 -8.87 5.23 6.22
C PHE A 1 -8.62 4.70 4.81
N GLY A 2 -9.37 5.15 3.81
CA GLY A 2 -9.38 4.61 2.44
C GLY A 2 -9.43 5.70 1.36
N PHE A 3 -8.90 6.89 1.66
CA PHE A 3 -9.10 8.08 0.83
C PHE A 3 -8.48 7.98 -0.56
N VAL A 4 -7.28 7.41 -0.68
CA VAL A 4 -6.64 7.23 -1.98
C VAL A 4 -7.52 6.36 -2.88
N GLU A 5 -7.95 5.20 -2.39
CA GLU A 5 -8.84 4.33 -3.14
C GLU A 5 -10.20 4.98 -3.42
N THR A 6 -10.73 5.74 -2.47
CA THR A 6 -11.97 6.52 -2.69
C THR A 6 -11.79 7.48 -3.88
N ALA A 7 -10.67 8.21 -3.94
CA ALA A 7 -10.37 9.10 -5.05
C ALA A 7 -10.32 8.36 -6.40
N PHE A 8 -9.65 7.20 -6.45
CA PHE A 8 -9.61 6.38 -7.67
C PHE A 8 -11.00 5.89 -8.10
N GLN A 9 -11.79 5.36 -7.17
CA GLN A 9 -13.11 4.81 -7.50
C GLN A 9 -14.07 5.89 -7.98
N LEU A 10 -13.99 7.11 -7.42
CA LEU A 10 -14.86 8.22 -7.82
C LEU A 10 -14.40 8.91 -9.10
N ALA A 11 -13.10 8.90 -9.39
CA ALA A 11 -12.56 9.45 -10.62
C ALA A 11 -12.98 8.60 -11.84
N TRP A 12 -13.17 7.30 -11.62
CA TRP A 12 -13.48 6.32 -12.67
C TRP A 12 -14.49 5.26 -12.20
N PRO A 13 -15.74 5.63 -11.89
CA PRO A 13 -16.74 4.74 -11.28
C PRO A 13 -17.15 3.56 -12.16
N ASP A 14 -16.95 3.67 -13.48
CA ASP A 14 -17.32 2.64 -14.46
C ASP A 14 -16.14 1.76 -14.90
N ARG A 15 -14.98 1.85 -14.23
CA ARG A 15 -13.77 1.09 -14.57
C ARG A 15 -13.53 -0.13 -13.68
N ASP A 16 -14.38 -0.36 -12.68
CA ASP A 16 -14.28 -1.47 -11.72
C ASP A 16 -12.82 -1.67 -11.23
N LEU A 17 -12.21 -0.58 -10.75
CA LEU A 17 -10.80 -0.60 -10.38
C LEU A 17 -10.57 -1.49 -9.15
N HIS A 18 -9.47 -2.24 -9.15
CA HIS A 18 -9.03 -3.06 -8.02
C HIS A 18 -7.73 -2.51 -7.43
N LEU A 19 -7.73 -2.15 -6.14
CA LEU A 19 -6.55 -1.66 -5.45
C LEU A 19 -6.08 -2.67 -4.40
N ARG A 20 -4.77 -2.96 -4.42
CA ARG A 20 -4.11 -3.93 -3.56
C ARG A 20 -2.94 -3.25 -2.84
N ASN A 21 -2.96 -3.25 -1.51
CA ASN A 21 -1.85 -2.76 -0.72
C ASN A 21 -0.88 -3.92 -0.46
N LEU A 22 0.31 -3.85 -1.06
CA LEU A 22 1.36 -4.87 -0.92
C LEU A 22 2.45 -4.46 0.08
N ALA A 23 2.34 -3.29 0.69
CA ALA A 23 3.36 -2.75 1.59
C ALA A 23 3.41 -3.49 2.93
N TRP A 24 4.63 -3.75 3.41
CA TRP A 24 4.90 -4.26 4.75
C TRP A 24 5.60 -3.20 5.59
N GLN A 25 5.20 -3.07 6.85
CA GLN A 25 5.88 -2.20 7.80
C GLN A 25 7.34 -2.61 7.96
N GLY A 26 8.25 -1.64 7.90
CA GLY A 26 9.69 -1.88 8.03
C GLY A 26 10.40 -2.27 6.74
N ASP A 27 9.68 -2.46 5.62
CA ASP A 27 10.32 -2.68 4.32
C ASP A 27 11.17 -1.47 3.94
N THR A 28 12.38 -1.74 3.46
CA THR A 28 13.23 -0.81 2.70
C THR A 28 13.51 -1.41 1.33
N LEU A 29 14.09 -0.63 0.41
CA LEU A 29 14.56 -1.19 -0.87
C LEU A 29 15.59 -2.30 -0.69
N PHE A 30 16.42 -2.20 0.34
CA PHE A 30 17.50 -3.15 0.61
C PHE A 30 16.99 -4.42 1.31
N TYR A 31 15.90 -4.32 2.08
CA TYR A 31 15.41 -5.43 2.88
C TYR A 31 13.89 -5.46 2.94
N GLN A 32 13.33 -6.52 2.35
CA GLN A 32 11.89 -6.80 2.35
C GLN A 32 11.67 -8.21 2.93
N ALA A 33 11.64 -8.31 4.26
CA ALA A 33 11.49 -9.59 4.93
C ALA A 33 10.16 -10.26 4.54
N ARG A 34 10.23 -11.52 4.13
CA ARG A 34 9.04 -12.35 3.89
C ARG A 34 9.14 -13.64 4.70
N PRO A 35 8.02 -14.17 5.22
CA PRO A 35 8.01 -15.46 5.88
C PRO A 35 8.57 -16.58 4.99
N ARG A 36 9.01 -17.67 5.61
CA ARG A 36 9.47 -18.85 4.88
C ARG A 36 8.36 -19.39 3.97
N PHE A 37 8.71 -19.74 2.73
CA PHE A 37 7.78 -20.21 1.68
C PHE A 37 6.73 -19.18 1.20
N PHE A 38 6.98 -17.88 1.39
CA PHE A 38 6.06 -16.83 0.94
C PHE A 38 5.83 -16.84 -0.58
N TYR A 39 4.63 -17.23 -1.02
CA TYR A 39 4.23 -17.36 -2.43
C TYR A 39 5.18 -18.24 -3.27
N THR A 40 5.93 -19.16 -2.67
CA THR A 40 6.81 -20.08 -3.38
C THR A 40 6.00 -21.25 -3.94
N LYS A 41 6.39 -21.77 -5.11
CA LYS A 41 5.75 -22.96 -5.70
C LYS A 41 6.00 -24.21 -4.86
N GLU A 42 7.19 -24.30 -4.30
CA GLU A 42 7.58 -25.34 -3.35
C GLU A 42 7.20 -24.91 -1.93
N GLY A 43 6.73 -25.85 -1.12
CA GLY A 43 6.40 -25.63 0.29
C GLY A 43 7.33 -26.41 1.21
N ASP A 44 6.94 -26.53 2.48
CA ASP A 44 7.59 -27.43 3.44
C ASP A 44 7.54 -28.88 2.93
N PRO A 45 8.68 -29.60 2.83
CA PRO A 45 8.72 -30.96 2.30
C PRO A 45 8.15 -32.03 3.25
N GLN A 46 7.77 -31.65 4.49
CA GLN A 46 7.19 -32.59 5.45
C GLN A 46 5.85 -33.17 4.95
N PRO A 47 5.57 -34.46 5.22
CA PRO A 47 4.30 -35.08 4.84
C PRO A 47 3.09 -34.32 5.37
N GLY A 48 2.12 -34.04 4.48
CA GLY A 48 0.89 -33.33 4.83
C GLY A 48 1.00 -31.80 4.84
N SER A 49 2.17 -31.23 4.55
CA SER A 49 2.34 -29.81 4.28
C SER A 49 1.82 -29.44 2.88
N ILE A 50 1.17 -28.28 2.78
CA ILE A 50 0.61 -27.76 1.54
C ILE A 50 1.37 -26.47 1.19
N PRO A 51 1.90 -26.34 -0.05
CA PRO A 51 2.49 -25.09 -0.50
C PRO A 51 1.48 -23.95 -0.45
N ASP A 52 1.98 -22.71 -0.44
CA ASP A 52 1.12 -21.53 -0.55
C ASP A 52 0.34 -21.55 -1.87
N HIS A 53 -0.96 -21.85 -1.80
CA HIS A 53 -1.85 -21.98 -2.96
C HIS A 53 -2.57 -20.66 -3.30
N ARG A 54 -2.25 -19.57 -2.61
CA ARG A 54 -2.89 -18.28 -2.86
C ARG A 54 -2.49 -17.72 -4.21
N VAL A 55 -3.45 -17.10 -4.88
CA VAL A 55 -3.25 -16.51 -6.21
C VAL A 55 -2.35 -15.27 -6.12
N ARG A 56 -1.35 -15.19 -7.00
CA ARG A 56 -0.48 -14.01 -7.14
C ARG A 56 -1.24 -12.88 -7.84
N THR A 57 -1.08 -11.66 -7.37
CA THR A 57 -1.69 -10.47 -7.98
C THR A 57 -0.95 -10.08 -9.25
N ALA A 58 -1.66 -10.02 -10.38
CA ALA A 58 -1.15 -9.42 -11.61
C ALA A 58 -1.36 -7.90 -11.57
N PRO A 59 -0.30 -7.06 -11.56
CA PRO A 59 -0.48 -5.62 -11.42
C PRO A 59 -0.80 -4.95 -12.77
N GLY A 60 -1.83 -4.11 -12.80
CA GLY A 60 -2.06 -3.21 -13.94
C GLY A 60 -1.12 -2.00 -13.91
N ILE A 61 -1.09 -1.31 -12.77
CA ILE A 61 -0.25 -0.14 -12.47
C ILE A 61 0.38 -0.36 -11.10
N VAL A 62 1.66 -0.01 -10.93
CA VAL A 62 2.36 -0.10 -9.64
C VAL A 62 2.70 1.31 -9.13
N PHE A 63 2.33 1.59 -7.89
CA PHE A 63 2.77 2.79 -7.15
C PHE A 63 3.85 2.39 -6.16
N ILE A 64 5.00 3.09 -6.19
CA ILE A 64 6.15 2.77 -5.32
C ILE A 64 6.52 3.99 -4.49
N CYS A 65 6.70 3.78 -3.19
CA CYS A 65 7.07 4.82 -2.23
C CYS A 65 8.09 4.27 -1.24
N PHE A 66 9.37 4.46 -1.56
CA PHE A 66 10.52 4.21 -0.68
C PHE A 66 11.35 5.48 -0.55
N GLY A 67 12.34 5.48 0.35
CA GLY A 67 13.30 6.58 0.53
C GLY A 67 13.22 7.25 1.89
N LYS A 68 12.11 7.10 2.63
CA LYS A 68 11.98 7.73 3.96
C LYS A 68 12.93 7.10 4.97
N MET A 69 12.91 5.77 5.07
CA MET A 69 13.77 5.06 6.01
C MET A 69 15.21 5.06 5.51
N GLU A 70 15.42 4.91 4.20
CA GLU A 70 16.73 4.93 3.57
C GLU A 70 17.44 6.28 3.74
N SER A 71 16.71 7.40 3.75
CA SER A 71 17.31 8.73 4.02
C SER A 71 17.93 8.87 5.42
N MET A 72 17.65 7.95 6.33
CA MET A 72 18.28 7.92 7.65
C MET A 72 19.75 7.48 7.59
N GLU A 73 20.16 6.79 6.53
CA GLU A 73 21.54 6.35 6.27
C GLU A 73 22.45 7.48 5.75
N GLY A 74 21.92 8.71 5.62
CA GLY A 74 22.72 9.87 5.21
C GLY A 74 22.69 10.16 3.71
N HIS A 75 23.36 11.24 3.30
CA HIS A 75 23.44 11.64 1.89
C HIS A 75 24.41 10.76 1.10
N GLU A 76 25.38 10.18 1.79
CA GLU A 76 26.42 9.31 1.27
C GLU A 76 25.86 8.02 0.62
N ASP A 77 24.74 7.49 1.13
CA ASP A 77 24.12 6.28 0.59
C ASP A 77 23.16 6.55 -0.59
N LEU A 78 22.86 7.82 -0.90
CA LEU A 78 21.93 8.17 -1.97
C LEU A 78 22.28 7.52 -3.34
N PRO A 79 23.55 7.45 -3.78
CA PRO A 79 23.90 6.76 -5.02
C PRO A 79 23.55 5.26 -5.00
N ASN A 80 23.80 4.60 -3.87
CA ASN A 80 23.49 3.18 -3.68
C ASN A 80 21.97 2.93 -3.61
N PHE A 81 21.24 3.79 -2.91
CA PHE A 81 19.78 3.81 -2.91
C PHE A 81 19.21 3.91 -4.33
N LEU A 82 19.67 4.87 -5.14
CA LEU A 82 19.17 5.05 -6.51
C LEU A 82 19.54 3.87 -7.42
N ALA A 83 20.74 3.28 -7.27
CA ALA A 83 21.12 2.07 -7.99
C ALA A 83 20.20 0.89 -7.64
N THR A 84 19.87 0.72 -6.36
CA THR A 84 18.97 -0.33 -5.88
C THR A 84 17.53 -0.08 -6.37
N TYR A 85 17.07 1.17 -6.35
CA TYR A 85 15.76 1.54 -6.87
C TYR A 85 15.65 1.21 -8.36
N ARG A 86 16.68 1.52 -9.17
CA ARG A 86 16.74 1.12 -10.59
C ARG A 86 16.57 -0.39 -10.76
N GLY A 87 17.28 -1.19 -9.97
CA GLY A 87 17.15 -2.65 -9.99
C GLY A 87 15.73 -3.12 -9.68
N LEU A 88 15.05 -2.52 -8.70
CA LEU A 88 13.64 -2.81 -8.43
C LEU A 88 12.75 -2.46 -9.63
N LEU A 89 12.98 -1.32 -10.29
CA LEU A 89 12.20 -0.94 -11.48
C LEU A 89 12.42 -1.91 -12.64
N ASP A 90 13.66 -2.37 -12.85
CA ASP A 90 13.99 -3.35 -13.87
C ASP A 90 13.32 -4.71 -13.57
N GLN A 91 13.14 -5.09 -12.30
CA GLN A 91 12.37 -6.29 -11.91
C GLN A 91 10.86 -6.15 -12.12
N LEU A 92 10.32 -4.94 -11.95
CA LEU A 92 8.88 -4.67 -12.07
C LEU A 92 8.44 -4.44 -13.53
N GLN A 93 9.34 -3.94 -14.38
CA GLN A 93 9.04 -3.60 -15.77
C GLN A 93 8.43 -4.78 -16.57
N PRO A 94 8.91 -6.04 -16.44
CA PRO A 94 8.29 -7.17 -17.12
C PRO A 94 6.89 -7.52 -16.61
N LEU A 95 6.55 -7.13 -15.38
CA LEU A 95 5.21 -7.33 -14.80
C LEU A 95 4.25 -6.24 -15.26
N THR A 96 4.72 -4.99 -15.31
CA THR A 96 4.00 -3.86 -15.90
C THR A 96 4.94 -2.73 -16.27
N GLY A 97 4.73 -2.14 -17.46
CA GLY A 97 5.41 -0.89 -17.85
C GLY A 97 4.80 0.36 -17.24
N ARG A 98 3.69 0.25 -16.49
CA ARG A 98 2.99 1.39 -15.87
C ARG A 98 3.37 1.49 -14.40
N ILE A 99 4.41 2.25 -14.12
CA ILE A 99 4.92 2.50 -12.77
C ILE A 99 4.80 3.99 -12.45
N VAL A 100 4.36 4.30 -11.24
CA VAL A 100 4.31 5.65 -10.68
C VAL A 100 5.25 5.69 -9.48
N LEU A 101 6.27 6.55 -9.55
CA LEU A 101 7.17 6.80 -8.43
C LEU A 101 6.59 7.89 -7.54
N MET A 102 6.69 7.71 -6.23
CA MET A 102 6.24 8.70 -5.27
C MET A 102 7.40 9.12 -4.37
N ALA A 103 7.59 10.42 -4.19
CA ALA A 103 8.38 10.89 -3.06
C ALA A 103 7.65 10.55 -1.75
N PRO A 104 8.38 10.16 -0.70
CA PRO A 104 7.79 9.85 0.59
C PRO A 104 7.26 11.10 1.30
N THR A 105 6.36 10.92 2.26
CA THR A 105 5.92 12.02 3.14
C THR A 105 7.07 12.50 4.03
N PRO A 106 7.13 13.80 4.38
CA PRO A 106 8.18 14.32 5.24
C PRO A 106 8.12 13.72 6.64
N PHE A 107 9.19 13.90 7.41
CA PHE A 107 9.08 13.82 8.87
C PHE A 107 8.28 15.04 9.33
N PHE A 108 7.21 14.80 10.08
CA PHE A 108 6.37 15.88 10.63
C PHE A 108 6.91 16.31 12.00
N PRO A 109 6.78 17.58 12.38
CA PRO A 109 7.32 18.12 13.63
C PRO A 109 6.46 17.74 14.85
N VAL A 110 6.25 16.44 15.06
CA VAL A 110 5.36 15.83 16.07
C VAL A 110 6.08 14.70 16.81
N GLY A 111 5.79 14.56 18.10
CA GLY A 111 6.32 13.48 18.92
C GLY A 111 7.78 13.67 19.37
N PRO A 112 8.39 12.62 19.95
CA PRO A 112 9.69 12.73 20.62
C PRO A 112 10.85 13.14 19.71
N ALA A 113 10.76 12.81 18.41
CA ALA A 113 11.81 13.11 17.43
C ALA A 113 11.64 14.47 16.74
N LYS A 114 10.75 15.35 17.22
CA LYS A 114 10.45 16.66 16.60
C LYS A 114 11.71 17.51 16.36
N ILE A 115 12.67 17.48 17.28
CA ILE A 115 13.92 18.26 17.20
C ILE A 115 14.76 17.86 15.97
N GLU A 116 14.71 16.60 15.57
CA GLU A 116 15.43 16.04 14.42
C GLU A 116 14.70 16.28 13.09
N THR A 117 13.51 16.89 13.09
CA THR A 117 12.68 17.02 11.87
C THR A 117 13.41 17.77 10.76
N GLY A 118 14.11 18.85 11.11
CA GLY A 118 14.86 19.67 10.15
C GLY A 118 15.96 18.86 9.45
N SER A 119 16.87 18.28 10.24
CA SER A 119 18.01 17.50 9.74
C SER A 119 17.57 16.27 8.92
N ARG A 120 16.48 15.62 9.34
CA ARG A 120 15.90 14.47 8.61
C ARG A 120 15.24 14.89 7.30
N ASN A 121 14.51 16.00 7.29
CA ASN A 121 13.88 16.49 6.06
C ASN A 121 14.90 17.07 5.07
N GLU A 122 16.02 17.61 5.53
CA GLU A 122 17.14 18.02 4.67
C GLU A 122 17.70 16.82 3.89
N ARG A 123 17.97 15.71 4.61
CA ARG A 123 18.37 14.43 3.98
C ARG A 123 17.29 13.92 3.03
N LEU A 124 16.06 13.82 3.49
CA LEU A 124 14.93 13.29 2.72
C LEU A 124 14.66 14.11 1.45
N ALA A 125 14.90 15.43 1.45
CA ALA A 125 14.76 16.28 0.27
C ALA A 125 15.71 15.84 -0.87
N SER A 126 16.93 15.40 -0.54
CA SER A 126 17.88 14.89 -1.54
C SER A 126 17.41 13.57 -2.15
N TYR A 127 16.82 12.70 -1.32
CA TYR A 127 16.24 11.44 -1.78
C TYR A 127 15.00 11.67 -2.64
N ALA A 128 14.09 12.55 -2.24
CA ALA A 128 12.91 12.92 -3.01
C ALA A 128 13.28 13.47 -4.40
N LYS A 129 14.29 14.35 -4.45
CA LYS A 129 14.85 14.87 -5.71
C LYS A 129 15.45 13.77 -6.58
N GLY A 130 16.24 12.87 -6.00
CA GLY A 130 16.81 11.73 -6.74
C GLY A 130 15.74 10.80 -7.31
N ILE A 131 14.64 10.58 -6.59
CA ILE A 131 13.49 9.79 -7.07
C ILE A 131 12.78 10.50 -8.22
N GLU A 132 12.61 11.82 -8.14
CA GLU A 132 12.04 12.62 -9.23
C GLU A 132 12.90 12.54 -10.50
N GLU A 133 14.22 12.70 -10.36
CA GLU A 133 15.17 12.58 -11.47
C GLU A 133 15.17 11.17 -12.08
N LEU A 134 15.12 10.14 -11.23
CA LEU A 134 14.98 8.75 -11.67
C LEU A 134 13.67 8.51 -12.44
N ALA A 135 12.55 9.09 -11.99
CA ALA A 135 11.28 9.00 -12.69
C ALA A 135 11.37 9.62 -14.09
N LYS A 136 11.96 10.82 -14.19
CA LYS A 136 12.18 11.53 -15.47
C LYS A 136 13.06 10.71 -16.41
N GLU A 137 14.17 10.18 -15.91
CA GLU A 137 15.09 9.36 -16.70
C GLU A 137 14.41 8.10 -17.27
N ARG A 138 13.55 7.46 -16.48
CA ARG A 138 12.81 6.26 -16.89
C ARG A 138 11.50 6.56 -17.64
N GLY A 139 11.16 7.83 -17.85
CA GLY A 139 9.90 8.24 -18.48
C GLY A 139 8.65 7.84 -17.68
N LEU A 140 8.77 7.74 -16.35
CA LEU A 140 7.70 7.34 -15.45
C LEU A 140 6.96 8.55 -14.87
N LEU A 141 5.72 8.34 -14.44
CA LEU A 141 5.00 9.36 -13.67
C LEU A 141 5.60 9.50 -12.28
N PHE A 142 5.60 10.72 -11.77
CA PHE A 142 6.08 11.06 -10.44
C PHE A 142 5.00 11.80 -9.65
N VAL A 143 4.86 11.47 -8.37
CA VAL A 143 4.01 12.18 -7.41
C VAL A 143 4.88 12.67 -6.26
N ASP A 144 4.90 13.98 -6.04
CA ASP A 144 5.60 14.57 -4.91
C ASP A 144 4.69 14.66 -3.68
N LEU A 145 4.89 13.77 -2.70
CA LEU A 145 4.25 13.90 -1.39
C LEU A 145 5.15 14.63 -0.38
N PHE A 146 6.42 14.86 -0.70
CA PHE A 146 7.39 15.41 0.23
C PHE A 146 7.24 16.93 0.35
N ALA A 147 7.51 17.67 -0.73
CA ALA A 147 7.54 19.14 -0.68
C ALA A 147 6.21 19.76 -0.21
N PRO A 148 5.04 19.40 -0.77
CA PRO A 148 3.78 20.04 -0.36
C PRO A 148 3.40 19.76 1.09
N LEU A 149 3.68 18.56 1.61
CA LEU A 149 3.40 18.23 3.01
C LEU A 149 4.43 18.82 3.97
N ARG A 150 5.68 19.01 3.52
CA ARG A 150 6.72 19.65 4.32
C ARG A 150 6.42 21.13 4.49
N ASP A 151 5.97 21.79 3.42
CA ASP A 151 5.69 23.22 3.43
C ASP A 151 4.43 23.56 4.24
N ASP A 152 3.43 22.66 4.24
CA ASP A 152 2.26 22.73 5.13
C ASP A 152 2.66 22.51 6.60
N ALA A 153 3.57 21.57 6.85
CA ALA A 153 4.12 21.20 8.17
C ALA A 153 3.08 20.97 9.28
N ASP A 154 1.81 20.77 8.94
CA ASP A 154 0.71 20.70 9.90
C ASP A 154 0.87 19.49 10.84
N PRO A 155 1.04 19.72 12.16
CA PRO A 155 1.12 18.67 13.16
C PRO A 155 -0.09 17.73 13.17
N ALA A 156 -1.28 18.18 12.75
CA ALA A 156 -2.49 17.37 12.72
C ALA A 156 -2.44 16.26 11.65
N LEU A 157 -1.51 16.32 10.70
CA LEU A 157 -1.37 15.32 9.63
C LEU A 157 -0.64 14.05 10.08
N SER A 158 0.04 14.06 11.23
CA SER A 158 0.81 12.91 11.73
C SER A 158 0.59 12.61 13.21
N THR A 159 0.54 11.32 13.56
CA THR A 159 0.43 10.88 14.95
C THR A 159 1.75 10.94 15.71
N ASN A 160 2.86 10.65 15.03
CA ASN A 160 4.17 10.48 15.69
C ASN A 160 5.36 11.01 14.87
N GLY A 161 5.10 11.88 13.90
CA GLY A 161 6.13 12.42 13.00
C GLY A 161 6.39 11.55 11.77
N ILE A 162 5.89 10.30 11.73
CA ILE A 162 6.11 9.36 10.62
C ILE A 162 4.79 8.88 10.03
N HIS A 163 3.86 8.42 10.88
CA HIS A 163 2.58 7.84 10.46
C HIS A 163 1.51 8.91 10.33
N LEU A 164 0.70 8.81 9.28
CA LEU A 164 -0.35 9.78 8.98
C LEU A 164 -1.59 9.58 9.86
N THR A 165 -2.27 10.67 10.19
CA THR A 165 -3.62 10.66 10.76
C THR A 165 -4.68 10.46 9.68
N GLU A 166 -5.97 10.46 10.05
CA GLU A 166 -7.07 10.55 9.07
C GLU A 166 -6.89 11.73 8.11
N ALA A 167 -6.58 12.91 8.67
CA ALA A 167 -6.37 14.13 7.92
C ALA A 167 -5.16 14.01 6.98
N GLY A 168 -4.05 13.44 7.46
CA GLY A 168 -2.87 13.15 6.64
C GLY A 168 -3.17 12.23 5.46
N HIS A 169 -3.94 11.15 5.69
CA HIS A 169 -4.35 10.24 4.61
C HIS A 169 -5.28 10.91 3.59
N ARG A 170 -6.18 11.81 4.03
CA ARG A 170 -7.02 12.61 3.13
C ARG A 170 -6.16 13.54 2.29
N ARG A 171 -5.22 14.26 2.91
CA ARG A 171 -4.32 15.19 2.25
C ARG A 171 -3.46 14.53 1.17
N VAL A 172 -2.93 13.33 1.46
CA VAL A 172 -2.22 12.52 0.46
C VAL A 172 -3.12 12.20 -0.74
N ALA A 173 -4.36 11.81 -0.52
CA ALA A 173 -5.28 11.50 -1.61
C ALA A 173 -5.60 12.72 -2.49
N GLU A 174 -5.76 13.91 -1.89
CA GLU A 174 -5.94 15.18 -2.62
C GLU A 174 -4.72 15.52 -3.48
N LEU A 175 -3.51 15.38 -2.92
CA LEU A 175 -2.26 15.64 -3.64
C LEU A 175 -2.09 14.68 -4.82
N MET A 176 -2.34 13.38 -4.61
CA MET A 176 -2.31 12.38 -5.68
C MET A 176 -3.33 12.71 -6.78
N ALA A 177 -4.58 13.00 -6.41
CA ALA A 177 -5.63 13.31 -7.38
C ALA A 177 -5.32 14.58 -8.19
N GLY A 178 -4.77 15.61 -7.56
CA GLY A 178 -4.34 16.84 -8.24
C GLY A 178 -3.16 16.62 -9.20
N GLN A 179 -2.08 16.00 -8.72
CA GLN A 179 -0.86 15.82 -9.52
C GLN A 179 -1.04 14.84 -10.69
N LEU A 180 -1.84 13.79 -10.48
CA LEU A 180 -2.19 12.83 -11.53
C LEU A 180 -3.39 13.26 -12.38
N ARG A 181 -3.92 14.48 -12.15
CA ARG A 181 -5.01 15.09 -12.93
C ARG A 181 -6.24 14.20 -13.03
N PHE A 182 -6.70 13.66 -11.90
CA PHE A 182 -7.91 12.86 -11.87
C PHE A 182 -9.10 13.70 -12.36
N PRO A 183 -10.08 13.10 -13.07
CA PRO A 183 -11.40 13.70 -13.25
C PRO A 183 -11.96 14.15 -11.89
N GLY A 184 -12.34 15.43 -11.76
CA GLY A 184 -12.78 16.00 -10.48
C GLY A 184 -11.66 16.58 -9.59
N GLY A 185 -10.39 16.39 -9.96
CA GLY A 185 -9.23 17.03 -9.32
C GLY A 185 -9.05 16.73 -7.83
N ALA A 186 -8.36 17.61 -7.11
CA ALA A 186 -8.07 17.45 -5.68
C ALA A 186 -9.34 17.45 -4.81
N GLU A 187 -10.44 18.07 -5.26
CA GLU A 187 -11.70 18.17 -4.52
C GLU A 187 -12.48 16.85 -4.46
N ILE A 188 -12.08 15.84 -5.24
CA ILE A 188 -12.79 14.57 -5.34
C ILE A 188 -12.93 13.82 -4.00
N THR A 189 -12.01 14.07 -3.06
CA THR A 189 -12.00 13.48 -1.71
C THR A 189 -12.78 14.32 -0.68
N GLY A 190 -13.11 15.57 -1.01
CA GLY A 190 -13.79 16.54 -0.15
C GLY A 190 -15.32 16.51 -0.24
N LYS A 191 -15.88 15.79 -1.21
CA LYS A 191 -17.34 15.75 -1.44
C LYS A 191 -18.05 14.99 -0.30
N PRO A 192 -18.95 15.61 0.49
CA PRO A 192 -19.57 14.98 1.66
C PRO A 192 -20.37 13.70 1.35
N ALA A 193 -20.97 13.64 0.15
CA ALA A 193 -21.76 12.51 -0.33
C ALA A 193 -20.92 11.40 -0.99
N ALA A 194 -19.59 11.56 -1.12
CA ALA A 194 -18.66 10.55 -1.65
C ALA A 194 -18.50 9.28 -0.79
N SER A 195 -19.47 9.07 0.11
CA SER A 195 -19.88 7.81 0.69
C SER A 195 -19.00 7.31 1.83
N GLN A 196 -19.44 7.61 3.05
CA GLN A 196 -18.99 6.91 4.26
C GLN A 196 -19.09 5.39 4.08
N SER A 197 -20.14 4.90 3.40
CA SER A 197 -20.31 3.48 3.05
C SER A 197 -19.21 2.98 2.12
N LEU A 198 -18.81 3.75 1.11
CA LEU A 198 -17.67 3.45 0.22
C LEU A 198 -16.38 3.35 1.02
N ARG A 199 -16.09 4.32 1.90
CA ARG A 199 -14.90 4.28 2.76
C ARG A 199 -14.93 3.10 3.74
N GLN A 200 -16.10 2.74 4.26
CA GLN A 200 -16.28 1.58 5.14
C GLN A 200 -16.07 0.26 4.39
N ALA A 201 -16.62 0.14 3.18
CA ALA A 201 -16.40 -1.02 2.31
C ALA A 201 -14.91 -1.15 1.95
N ILE A 202 -14.25 -0.04 1.58
CA ILE A 202 -12.78 0.00 1.35
C ILE A 202 -12.02 -0.45 2.60
N ALA A 203 -12.38 0.05 3.79
CA ALA A 203 -11.72 -0.32 5.03
C ALA A 203 -11.91 -1.82 5.34
N ARG A 204 -13.12 -2.36 5.14
CA ARG A 204 -13.42 -3.78 5.28
C ARG A 204 -12.60 -4.62 4.31
N LYS A 205 -12.59 -4.26 3.02
CA LYS A 205 -11.80 -4.93 1.99
C LYS A 205 -10.30 -4.90 2.32
N ASN A 206 -9.78 -3.77 2.79
CA ASN A 206 -8.36 -3.66 3.17
C ASN A 206 -8.01 -4.54 4.37
N HIS A 207 -8.93 -4.71 5.34
CA HIS A 207 -8.74 -5.64 6.44
C HIS A 207 -8.68 -7.09 5.94
N LEU A 208 -9.66 -7.50 5.13
CA LEU A 208 -9.70 -8.83 4.52
C LEU A 208 -8.46 -9.10 3.65
N TRP A 209 -8.05 -8.12 2.84
CA TRP A 209 -6.84 -8.21 2.02
C TRP A 209 -5.59 -8.38 2.87
N GLN A 210 -5.46 -7.69 4.01
CA GLN A 210 -4.32 -7.87 4.89
C GLN A 210 -4.29 -9.27 5.51
N GLN A 211 -5.44 -9.80 5.93
CA GLN A 211 -5.55 -11.18 6.42
C GLN A 211 -5.20 -12.19 5.33
N TYR A 212 -5.60 -11.91 4.09
CA TYR A 212 -5.31 -12.77 2.96
C TYR A 212 -3.84 -12.70 2.55
N TYR A 213 -3.26 -11.52 2.38
CA TYR A 213 -1.90 -11.31 1.87
C TYR A 213 -0.82 -11.63 2.91
N ARG A 214 -1.05 -11.26 4.19
CA ARG A 214 -0.09 -11.40 5.30
C ARG A 214 -0.74 -11.97 6.56
N PRO A 215 -1.21 -13.23 6.56
CA PRO A 215 -1.85 -13.83 7.73
C PRO A 215 -0.89 -13.93 8.92
N THR A 216 -1.39 -13.63 10.13
CA THR A 216 -0.60 -13.56 11.38
C THR A 216 0.03 -14.90 11.80
N ASN A 217 -0.58 -16.03 11.42
CA ASN A 217 -0.11 -17.39 11.76
C ASN A 217 0.54 -18.09 10.56
N TRP A 218 1.38 -17.38 9.82
CA TRP A 218 2.00 -17.86 8.58
C TRP A 218 2.62 -19.26 8.70
N ALA A 219 3.44 -19.49 9.72
CA ALA A 219 4.16 -20.76 9.90
C ALA A 219 3.23 -21.97 9.92
N PHE A 220 2.03 -21.80 10.49
CA PHE A 220 1.01 -22.85 10.60
C PHE A 220 0.08 -22.94 9.40
N LEU A 221 0.04 -21.92 8.53
CA LEU A 221 -0.80 -21.87 7.32
C LEU A 221 -0.02 -22.35 6.09
N PHE A 222 1.11 -21.71 5.81
CA PHE A 222 1.89 -21.93 4.58
C PHE A 222 3.39 -22.11 4.83
N GLY A 223 3.84 -21.95 6.07
CA GLY A 223 5.25 -22.14 6.45
C GLY A 223 5.58 -23.58 6.82
N ASP A 224 6.52 -23.74 7.75
CA ASP A 224 7.17 -25.00 8.12
C ASP A 224 6.63 -25.65 9.40
N ARG A 225 5.46 -25.22 9.88
CA ARG A 225 4.80 -25.77 11.09
C ARG A 225 3.42 -26.33 10.80
N GLN A 226 3.16 -26.76 9.57
CA GLN A 226 1.86 -27.31 9.17
C GLN A 226 1.60 -28.74 9.72
N HIS A 227 2.66 -29.44 10.12
CA HIS A 227 2.61 -30.83 10.55
C HIS A 227 2.58 -31.00 12.09
N VAL A 228 2.79 -29.94 12.87
CA VAL A 228 2.84 -30.04 14.34
C VAL A 228 1.44 -30.13 14.96
N PRO A 229 1.25 -30.78 16.13
CA PRO A 229 -0.07 -30.90 16.77
C PRO A 229 -0.77 -29.57 17.05
N ALA A 230 -0.01 -28.49 17.27
CA ALA A 230 -0.54 -27.14 17.51
C ALA A 230 -1.15 -26.48 16.24
N SER A 231 -0.96 -27.07 15.06
CA SER A 231 -1.59 -26.60 13.81
C SER A 231 -3.02 -27.11 13.61
N ARG A 232 -3.50 -28.00 14.50
CA ARG A 232 -4.72 -28.79 14.31
C ARG A 232 -5.83 -28.36 15.25
N ASP A 233 -7.07 -28.63 14.83
CA ASP A 233 -8.23 -28.45 15.68
C ASP A 233 -8.16 -29.32 16.95
N PRO A 234 -8.41 -28.75 18.14
CA PRO A 234 -8.30 -29.51 19.38
C PRO A 234 -9.34 -30.64 19.47
N VAL A 235 -10.47 -30.50 18.78
CA VAL A 235 -11.57 -31.49 18.70
C VAL A 235 -11.42 -32.32 17.43
N GLU A 236 -11.31 -31.68 16.26
CA GLU A 236 -11.23 -32.34 14.95
C GLU A 236 -9.78 -32.41 14.45
N ARG A 237 -8.95 -33.25 15.08
CA ARG A 237 -7.47 -33.29 14.90
C ARG A 237 -6.97 -33.49 13.46
N ASP A 238 -7.81 -34.00 12.57
CA ASP A 238 -7.47 -34.13 11.15
C ASP A 238 -7.54 -32.78 10.40
N GLN A 239 -8.27 -31.81 10.93
CA GLN A 239 -8.42 -30.47 10.37
C GLN A 239 -7.36 -29.51 10.90
N ARG A 240 -6.93 -28.59 10.04
CA ARG A 240 -6.00 -27.52 10.38
C ARG A 240 -6.74 -26.23 10.68
N TRP A 241 -6.22 -25.47 11.65
CA TRP A 241 -6.76 -24.15 12.01
C TRP A 241 -6.63 -23.16 10.85
N PHE A 242 -7.64 -22.30 10.71
CA PHE A 242 -7.64 -21.11 9.86
C PHE A 242 -7.55 -21.34 8.34
N VAL A 243 -7.37 -22.59 7.87
CA VAL A 243 -7.25 -22.89 6.43
C VAL A 243 -8.55 -22.53 5.70
N ARG A 244 -9.69 -22.99 6.23
CA ARG A 244 -11.01 -22.69 5.65
C ARG A 244 -11.31 -21.20 5.64
N GLU A 245 -10.95 -20.51 6.72
CA GLU A 245 -11.15 -19.08 6.87
C GLU A 245 -10.32 -18.31 5.84
N VAL A 246 -9.06 -18.68 5.64
CA VAL A 246 -8.20 -18.06 4.60
C VAL A 246 -8.73 -18.35 3.20
N ASP A 247 -9.19 -19.57 2.94
CA ASP A 247 -9.75 -19.98 1.64
C ASP A 247 -11.07 -19.26 1.31
N ALA A 248 -11.81 -18.81 2.32
CA ALA A 248 -13.02 -18.00 2.13
C ALA A 248 -12.72 -16.51 1.83
N LEU A 249 -11.53 -16.00 2.20
CA LEU A 249 -11.21 -14.57 2.05
C LEU A 249 -11.32 -14.04 0.62
N PRO A 250 -10.89 -14.74 -0.45
CA PRO A 250 -11.05 -14.26 -1.82
C PRO A 250 -12.50 -13.93 -2.18
N GLY A 251 -13.46 -14.76 -1.76
CA GLY A 251 -14.88 -14.52 -1.98
C GLY A 251 -15.37 -13.26 -1.26
N LEU A 252 -15.05 -13.13 0.02
CA LEU A 252 -15.42 -11.96 0.84
C LEU A 252 -14.78 -10.66 0.32
N ILE A 253 -13.54 -10.74 -0.20
CA ILE A 253 -12.88 -9.62 -0.85
C ILE A 253 -13.66 -9.23 -2.10
N ALA A 254 -13.99 -10.18 -2.98
CA ALA A 254 -14.73 -9.92 -4.21
C ALA A 254 -16.11 -9.32 -3.95
N GLU A 255 -16.85 -9.81 -2.94
CA GLU A 255 -18.12 -9.24 -2.51
C GLU A 255 -17.96 -7.78 -2.07
N THR A 256 -16.96 -7.51 -1.22
CA THR A 256 -16.72 -6.13 -0.75
C THR A 256 -16.27 -5.21 -1.89
N GLU A 257 -15.55 -5.73 -2.89
CA GLU A 257 -15.19 -4.97 -4.09
C GLU A 257 -16.39 -4.63 -4.96
N ALA A 258 -17.34 -5.57 -5.13
CA ALA A 258 -18.59 -5.30 -5.82
C ALA A 258 -19.38 -4.18 -5.13
N ASP A 259 -19.41 -4.16 -3.80
CA ASP A 259 -20.00 -3.07 -3.02
C ASP A 259 -19.28 -1.73 -3.26
N ILE A 260 -17.94 -1.72 -3.26
CA ILE A 260 -17.14 -0.53 -3.55
C ILE A 260 -17.51 0.05 -4.93
N HIS A 261 -17.56 -0.80 -5.96
CA HIS A 261 -17.90 -0.37 -7.32
C HIS A 261 -19.33 0.15 -7.43
N ARG A 262 -20.28 -0.53 -6.77
CA ARG A 262 -21.68 -0.08 -6.68
C ARG A 262 -21.78 1.29 -6.02
N TYR A 263 -21.17 1.47 -4.85
CA TYR A 263 -21.19 2.75 -4.13
C TYR A 263 -20.54 3.87 -4.93
N ALA A 264 -19.45 3.60 -5.65
CA ALA A 264 -18.81 4.60 -6.51
C ALA A 264 -19.75 5.11 -7.62
N ARG A 265 -20.47 4.20 -8.28
CA ARG A 265 -21.48 4.55 -9.30
C ARG A 265 -22.68 5.30 -8.73
N GLU A 266 -23.16 4.90 -7.55
CA GLU A 266 -24.26 5.59 -6.86
C GLU A 266 -23.88 7.06 -6.54
N VAL A 267 -22.66 7.30 -6.06
CA VAL A 267 -22.16 8.67 -5.83
C VAL A 267 -22.11 9.47 -7.12
N ALA A 268 -21.55 8.91 -8.19
CA ALA A 268 -21.42 9.59 -9.46
C ALA A 268 -22.78 9.94 -10.10
N SER A 269 -23.77 9.07 -9.93
CA SER A 269 -25.12 9.24 -10.49
C SER A 269 -25.94 10.32 -9.78
N ASN A 270 -25.66 10.56 -8.50
CA ASN A 270 -26.36 11.55 -7.67
C ASN A 270 -25.77 12.96 -7.80
N GLU A 271 -24.71 13.15 -8.58
CA GLU A 271 -24.20 14.49 -8.88
C GLU A 271 -25.00 15.14 -10.01
N PRO A 272 -25.45 16.41 -9.86
CA PRO A 272 -26.04 17.13 -10.96
C PRO A 272 -25.01 17.26 -12.08
N LYS A 273 -25.39 16.83 -13.29
CA LYS A 273 -24.57 17.01 -14.49
C LYS A 273 -24.29 18.51 -14.66
N ARG A 274 -23.03 18.89 -14.53
CA ARG A 274 -22.56 20.26 -14.79
C ARG A 274 -22.54 20.54 -16.28
#